data_AF-A0A9D4NT40-F1
#
_entry.id   AF-A0A9D4NT40-F1
#
_cell.length_a   1.000
_cell.length_b   1.000
_cell.length_c   1.000
_cell.angle_alpha   90.00
_cell.angle_beta   90.00
_cell.angle_gamma   90.00
#
_symmetry.space_group_name_H-M   'P 1'
#
loop_
_entity.id
_entity.type
_entity.pdbx_description
1 polymer ?
#
loop_
_entity_poly.entity_id
_entity_poly.type
_entity_poly.pdbx_seq_one_letter_code
_entity_poly.pdbx_strand_id
1 'polypeptide(L)'
;MSFAQYTDVNDIKQSGYSKWRSILLRMNYSGMDYQYHQIKLNYQTFRHTIWRTLNSLAIIILMIISLFTLNNNNFFITIIDLELITNTKRLDLLAIESIFLCILNEYMWFYFFCSVLNYRSSLDNLLCNKKRSYSERRLSKYNRQYLCHYFTISNRIFMSLIHSISCTIIISIFVATYLSFNYYLNDDISFSKFILFIPIYLIGSSHTNFLVKLFIGIGNYLLFYTKFLELRFLQLKRMMNIIVRGRNVEMKTSKLRLPSHYWYHFQIGYVRCYEELKKFNQTTRTLFLFGEIINKSATIFVCSFYSKQQQMNMFNSSCVFVSILIFILMNIVYYRLATLPGYNHYCCHRLILPWLARIQTFNVRRSRTRFWLKTNFFLQTMTANHFGFTCGQFFIITKFKHIELILLNLPWIMLFYKKICLA
;
A
#
# COMPACT_ATOMS: atom_id res chain seq x y z
N MET A 1 14.99 -20.98 1.59
CA MET A 1 13.53 -21.10 1.34
C MET A 1 13.30 -21.08 -0.16
N SER A 2 12.57 -22.06 -0.71
CA SER A 2 12.21 -22.08 -2.13
C SER A 2 11.32 -20.89 -2.48
N PHE A 3 11.69 -20.13 -3.52
CA PHE A 3 10.85 -19.03 -4.00
C PHE A 3 9.60 -19.62 -4.65
N ALA A 4 8.45 -19.47 -3.99
CA ALA A 4 7.17 -19.92 -4.52
C ALA A 4 6.92 -19.34 -5.92
N GLN A 5 6.77 -20.21 -6.91
CA GLN A 5 6.27 -19.84 -8.23
C GLN A 5 4.74 -19.92 -8.18
N TYR A 6 4.07 -18.82 -8.49
CA TYR A 6 2.62 -18.80 -8.55
C TYR A 6 2.17 -19.16 -9.96
N THR A 7 1.35 -20.21 -10.08
CA THR A 7 0.75 -20.64 -11.35
C THR A 7 -0.71 -20.20 -11.46
N ASP A 8 -1.42 -20.04 -10.32
CA ASP A 8 -2.80 -19.55 -10.25
C ASP A 8 -2.89 -18.17 -9.57
N VAL A 9 -3.76 -17.31 -10.12
CA VAL A 9 -4.15 -16.01 -9.56
C VAL A 9 -4.89 -16.18 -8.23
N ASN A 10 -5.60 -17.30 -8.03
CA ASN A 10 -6.28 -17.56 -6.76
C ASN A 10 -5.29 -17.80 -5.61
N ASP A 11 -4.19 -18.50 -5.86
CA ASP A 11 -3.14 -18.73 -4.87
C ASP A 11 -2.53 -17.41 -4.41
N ILE A 12 -2.35 -16.48 -5.35
CA ILE A 12 -1.87 -15.11 -5.05
C ILE A 12 -2.87 -14.37 -4.16
N LYS A 13 -4.17 -14.44 -4.48
CA LYS A 13 -5.22 -13.80 -3.68
C LYS A 13 -5.29 -14.39 -2.27
N GLN A 14 -5.20 -15.72 -2.14
CA GLN A 14 -5.23 -16.41 -0.85
C GLN A 14 -3.99 -16.08 -0.01
N SER A 15 -2.81 -16.05 -0.63
CA SER A 15 -1.56 -15.60 -0.01
C SER A 15 -1.67 -14.16 0.48
N GLY A 16 -2.18 -13.27 -0.36
CA GLY A 16 -2.42 -11.86 -0.02
C GLY A 16 -3.43 -11.69 1.13
N TYR A 17 -4.54 -12.43 1.11
CA TYR A 17 -5.53 -12.43 2.18
C TYR A 17 -4.94 -12.90 3.51
N SER A 18 -4.15 -13.98 3.48
CA SER A 18 -3.47 -14.49 4.67
C SER A 18 -2.50 -13.46 5.26
N LYS A 19 -1.72 -12.77 4.41
CA LYS A 19 -0.81 -11.69 4.82
C LYS A 19 -1.55 -10.47 5.36
N TRP A 20 -2.64 -10.05 4.71
CA TRP A 20 -3.49 -8.95 5.18
C TRP A 20 -4.00 -9.21 6.59
N ARG A 21 -4.55 -10.40 6.82
CA ARG A 21 -5.10 -10.82 8.10
C ARG A 21 -4.02 -10.93 9.19
N SER A 22 -2.88 -11.56 8.90
CA SER A 22 -1.84 -11.77 9.91
C SER A 22 -1.02 -10.53 10.23
N ILE A 23 -0.72 -9.70 9.23
CA ILE A 23 0.19 -8.55 9.37
C ILE A 23 -0.57 -7.27 9.71
N LEU A 24 -1.64 -6.95 8.97
CA LEU A 24 -2.42 -5.73 9.22
C LEU A 24 -3.41 -5.92 10.37
N LEU A 25 -4.27 -6.94 10.31
CA LEU A 25 -5.33 -7.12 11.32
C LEU A 25 -4.85 -7.80 12.60
N ARG A 26 -3.72 -8.52 12.54
CA ARG A 26 -3.11 -9.24 13.68
C ARG A 26 -4.04 -10.32 14.27
N MET A 27 -5.00 -10.81 13.50
CA MET A 27 -6.00 -11.80 13.93
C MET A 27 -5.88 -13.11 13.18
N ASN A 28 -6.29 -14.21 13.79
CA ASN A 28 -6.37 -15.53 13.15
C ASN A 28 -7.84 -15.97 13.01
N TYR A 29 -8.48 -15.66 11.87
CA TYR A 29 -9.86 -16.07 11.54
C TYR A 29 -9.98 -16.49 10.07
N SER A 30 -10.75 -17.52 9.73
CA SER A 30 -10.91 -17.96 8.34
C SER A 30 -11.81 -17.01 7.53
N GLY A 31 -11.68 -17.00 6.20
CA GLY A 31 -12.60 -16.24 5.34
C GLY A 31 -14.05 -16.73 5.44
N MET A 32 -14.24 -18.01 5.78
CA MET A 32 -15.57 -18.58 6.04
C MET A 32 -16.16 -18.05 7.35
N ASP A 33 -15.33 -17.92 8.39
CA ASP A 33 -15.74 -17.38 9.69
C ASP A 33 -16.24 -15.94 9.52
N TYR A 34 -15.55 -15.15 8.69
CA TYR A 34 -15.98 -13.79 8.37
C TYR A 34 -17.31 -13.78 7.59
N GLN A 35 -17.48 -14.66 6.60
CA GLN A 35 -18.70 -14.72 5.78
C GLN A 35 -19.94 -15.14 6.53
N TYR A 36 -19.80 -16.08 7.47
CA TYR A 36 -20.93 -16.55 8.27
C TYR A 36 -21.12 -15.74 9.55
N HIS A 37 -20.37 -14.64 9.71
CA HIS A 37 -20.39 -13.81 10.91
C HIS A 37 -20.08 -14.59 12.21
N GLN A 38 -19.14 -15.53 12.13
CA GLN A 38 -18.79 -16.50 13.19
C GLN A 38 -17.31 -16.41 13.59
N ILE A 39 -16.72 -15.21 13.63
CA ILE A 39 -15.37 -15.04 14.19
C ILE A 39 -15.41 -15.38 15.69
N LYS A 40 -14.71 -16.45 16.06
CA LYS A 40 -14.62 -16.89 17.46
C LYS A 40 -13.81 -15.90 18.28
N LEU A 41 -14.35 -15.47 19.42
CA LEU A 41 -13.70 -14.51 20.31
C LEU A 41 -12.80 -15.20 21.35
N ASN A 42 -11.82 -15.97 20.88
CA ASN A 42 -10.95 -16.77 21.74
C ASN A 42 -9.50 -16.26 21.70
N TYR A 43 -8.69 -16.63 22.71
CA TYR A 43 -7.27 -16.24 22.76
C TYR A 43 -6.48 -16.61 21.49
N GLN A 44 -6.77 -17.75 20.86
CA GLN A 44 -6.08 -18.16 19.63
C GLN A 44 -6.28 -17.16 18.47
N THR A 45 -7.46 -16.54 18.39
CA THR A 45 -7.80 -15.55 17.37
C THR A 45 -7.07 -14.24 17.61
N PHE A 46 -6.95 -13.82 18.87
CA PHE A 46 -6.34 -12.54 19.26
C PHE A 46 -4.89 -12.64 19.75
N ARG A 47 -4.28 -13.83 19.78
CA ARG A 47 -2.92 -14.04 20.30
C ARG A 47 -1.92 -13.05 19.68
N HIS A 48 -1.90 -12.93 18.36
CA HIS A 48 -0.99 -11.98 17.70
C HIS A 48 -1.36 -10.53 17.95
N THR A 49 -2.66 -10.23 18.09
CA THR A 49 -3.14 -8.89 18.43
C THR A 49 -2.58 -8.46 19.78
N ILE A 50 -2.75 -9.29 20.82
CA ILE A 50 -2.31 -8.99 22.19
C ILE A 50 -0.80 -8.79 22.23
N TRP A 51 -0.01 -9.74 21.71
CA TRP A 51 1.45 -9.63 21.75
C TRP A 51 2.00 -8.43 20.96
N ARG A 52 1.39 -8.09 19.81
CA ARG A 52 1.87 -6.98 18.97
C ARG A 52 1.47 -5.62 19.52
N THR A 53 0.26 -5.50 20.07
CA THR A 53 -0.23 -4.26 20.70
C THR A 53 0.50 -3.97 22.00
N LEU A 54 0.77 -4.99 22.83
CA LEU A 54 1.58 -4.82 24.03
C LEU A 54 3.01 -4.39 23.68
N ASN A 55 3.61 -4.97 22.64
CA ASN A 55 4.95 -4.59 22.18
C ASN A 55 4.98 -3.12 21.67
N SER A 56 3.99 -2.71 20.88
CA SER A 56 3.94 -1.31 20.40
C SER A 56 3.72 -0.31 21.52
N LEU A 57 2.82 -0.60 22.46
CA LEU A 57 2.60 0.23 23.65
C LEU A 57 3.85 0.30 24.53
N ALA A 58 4.53 -0.83 24.76
CA ALA A 58 5.78 -0.86 25.51
C ALA A 58 6.84 0.05 24.87
N ILE A 59 6.99 0.03 23.55
CA ILE A 59 7.92 0.91 22.84
C ILE A 59 7.53 2.37 22.98
N ILE A 60 6.25 2.71 22.80
CA ILE A 60 5.79 4.09 22.97
C ILE A 60 6.15 4.59 24.37
N ILE A 61 5.83 3.80 25.41
CA ILE A 61 6.13 4.15 26.80
C ILE A 61 7.64 4.29 27.01
N LEU A 62 8.44 3.32 26.54
CA LEU A 62 9.90 3.34 26.69
C LEU A 62 10.54 4.54 25.98
N MET A 63 10.07 4.90 24.78
CA MET A 63 10.56 6.05 24.03
C MET A 63 10.14 7.39 24.66
N ILE A 64 8.94 7.46 25.26
CA ILE A 64 8.53 8.63 26.04
C ILE A 64 9.39 8.75 27.30
N ILE A 65 9.63 7.65 28.02
CA ILE A 65 10.48 7.65 29.20
C ILE A 65 11.89 8.12 28.82
N SER A 66 12.49 7.60 27.75
CA SER A 66 13.84 8.02 27.34
C SER A 66 13.92 9.47 26.87
N LEU A 67 12.84 10.03 26.32
CA LEU A 67 12.73 11.46 25.94
C LEU A 67 12.66 12.41 27.14
N PHE A 68 11.95 12.02 28.19
CA PHE A 68 11.62 12.91 29.32
C PHE A 68 12.42 12.62 30.60
N THR A 69 13.23 11.57 30.63
CA THR A 69 14.14 11.32 31.76
C THR A 69 15.22 12.39 31.84
N LEU A 70 15.38 12.98 33.03
CA LEU A 70 16.45 13.91 33.33
C LEU A 70 17.81 13.20 33.26
N ASN A 71 18.83 13.90 32.73
CA ASN A 71 20.20 13.39 32.52
C ASN A 71 20.85 12.76 33.75
N ASN A 72 20.41 13.09 34.96
CA ASN A 72 21.03 12.65 36.21
C ASN A 72 20.45 11.32 36.76
N ASN A 73 19.55 10.65 36.04
CA ASN A 73 18.99 9.38 36.48
C ASN A 73 19.87 8.19 36.07
N ASN A 74 20.55 7.58 37.04
CA ASN A 74 21.39 6.38 36.82
C ASN A 74 20.59 5.10 36.48
N PHE A 75 19.26 5.14 36.64
CA PHE A 75 18.40 3.96 36.45
C PHE A 75 17.83 3.82 35.04
N PHE A 76 17.59 4.93 34.33
CA PHE A 76 16.94 4.89 33.02
C PHE A 76 17.91 5.33 31.93
N ILE A 77 17.73 4.73 30.75
CA ILE A 77 18.47 5.13 29.55
C ILE A 77 17.87 6.43 29.06
N THR A 78 18.70 7.46 29.01
CA THR A 78 18.34 8.76 28.45
C THR A 78 18.63 8.77 26.94
N ILE A 79 18.07 9.74 26.22
CA ILE A 79 18.43 9.95 24.81
C ILE A 79 19.92 10.27 24.64
N ILE A 80 20.54 10.94 25.60
CA ILE A 80 21.97 11.26 25.51
C ILE A 80 22.81 9.99 25.57
N ASP A 81 22.44 9.04 26.43
CA ASP A 81 23.09 7.73 26.47
C ASP A 81 22.95 7.02 25.10
N LEU A 82 21.78 7.10 24.45
CA LEU A 82 21.56 6.54 23.12
C LEU A 82 22.35 7.26 22.02
N GLU A 83 22.46 8.59 22.10
CA GLU A 83 23.26 9.40 21.19
C GLU A 83 24.75 9.04 21.28
N LEU A 84 25.25 8.79 22.50
CA LEU A 84 26.61 8.33 22.74
C LEU A 84 26.82 6.93 22.12
N ILE A 85 25.97 5.95 22.45
CA ILE A 85 26.09 4.57 21.94
C ILE A 85 26.04 4.54 20.41
N THR A 86 25.14 5.32 19.81
CA THR A 86 24.95 5.35 18.35
C THR A 86 25.91 6.31 17.65
N ASN A 87 26.66 7.13 18.39
CA ASN A 87 27.48 8.23 17.89
C ASN A 87 26.68 9.17 16.96
N THR A 88 25.51 9.63 17.40
CA THR A 88 24.60 10.48 16.64
C THR A 88 24.23 11.75 17.40
N LYS A 89 23.81 12.78 16.66
CA LYS A 89 23.24 14.00 17.27
C LYS A 89 21.76 14.09 16.95
N ARG A 90 20.96 14.64 17.85
CA ARG A 90 19.52 14.87 17.65
C ARG A 90 18.73 13.59 17.40
N LEU A 91 19.03 12.54 18.15
CA LEU A 91 18.25 11.29 18.15
C LEU A 91 16.84 11.50 18.72
N ASP A 92 16.62 12.60 19.45
CA ASP A 92 15.31 13.11 19.85
C ASP A 92 14.33 13.21 18.68
N LEU A 93 14.77 13.68 17.51
CA LEU A 93 13.93 13.78 16.32
C LEU A 93 13.43 12.42 15.82
N LEU A 94 14.32 11.42 15.76
CA LEU A 94 13.96 10.06 15.35
C LEU A 94 13.08 9.37 16.41
N ALA A 95 13.32 9.66 17.69
CA ALA A 95 12.48 9.15 18.77
C ALA A 95 11.06 9.69 18.66
N ILE A 96 10.88 11.00 18.47
CA ILE A 96 9.57 11.63 18.26
C ILE A 96 8.88 11.05 17.02
N GLU A 97 9.60 10.92 15.90
CA GLU A 97 9.06 10.30 14.69
C GLU A 97 8.59 8.87 14.95
N SER A 98 9.39 8.07 15.64
CA SER A 98 9.04 6.68 15.95
C SER A 98 7.77 6.57 16.80
N ILE A 99 7.60 7.46 17.80
CA ILE A 99 6.38 7.52 18.62
C ILE A 99 5.19 7.87 17.74
N PHE A 100 5.32 8.89 16.89
CA PHE A 100 4.28 9.30 15.97
C PHE A 100 3.86 8.15 15.03
N LEU A 101 4.83 7.45 14.43
CA LEU A 101 4.58 6.31 13.55
C LEU A 101 3.92 5.13 14.27
N CYS A 102 4.35 4.83 15.51
CA CYS A 102 3.74 3.78 16.33
C CYS A 102 2.28 4.10 16.66
N ILE A 103 1.98 5.32 17.11
CA ILE A 103 0.60 5.77 17.42
C ILE A 103 -0.27 5.70 16.17
N LEU A 104 0.22 6.21 15.04
CA LEU A 104 -0.52 6.20 13.79
C LEU A 104 -0.79 4.77 13.30
N ASN A 105 0.18 3.86 13.43
CA ASN A 105 0.01 2.45 13.10
C ASN A 105 -1.01 1.74 14.00
N GLU A 106 -1.02 2.01 15.32
CA GLU A 106 -2.04 1.45 16.22
C GLU A 106 -3.43 2.00 15.94
N TYR A 107 -3.54 3.29 15.64
CA TYR A 107 -4.81 3.90 15.24
C TYR A 107 -5.35 3.30 13.93
N MET A 108 -4.48 3.14 12.92
CA MET A 108 -4.81 2.46 11.67
C MET A 108 -5.27 1.01 11.91
N TRP A 109 -4.54 0.26 12.74
CA TRP A 109 -4.91 -1.11 13.10
C TRP A 109 -6.29 -1.15 13.75
N PHE A 110 -6.53 -0.31 14.76
CA PHE A 110 -7.79 -0.25 15.49
C PHE A 110 -8.98 0.03 14.56
N TYR A 111 -8.83 0.97 13.63
CA TYR A 111 -9.86 1.26 12.62
C TYR A 111 -10.24 0.03 11.79
N PHE A 112 -9.25 -0.70 11.25
CA PHE A 112 -9.51 -1.91 10.46
C PHE A 112 -10.02 -3.07 11.31
N PHE A 113 -9.50 -3.23 12.52
CA PHE A 113 -9.91 -4.23 13.48
C PHE A 113 -11.40 -4.11 13.81
N CYS A 114 -11.86 -2.90 14.18
CA CYS A 114 -13.28 -2.63 14.43
C CYS A 114 -14.14 -2.85 13.18
N SER A 115 -13.64 -2.48 11.99
CA SER A 115 -14.37 -2.73 10.74
C SER A 115 -14.56 -4.22 10.47
N VAL A 116 -13.60 -5.06 10.84
CA VAL A 116 -13.66 -6.52 10.63
C VAL A 116 -14.54 -7.19 11.65
N LEU A 117 -14.42 -6.84 12.95
CA LEU A 117 -15.28 -7.39 13.99
C LEU A 117 -16.76 -7.04 13.79
N ASN A 118 -17.04 -5.87 13.23
CA ASN A 118 -18.40 -5.47 12.86
C ASN A 118 -18.86 -6.01 11.49
N TYR A 119 -18.05 -6.84 10.82
CA TYR A 119 -18.32 -7.41 9.49
C TYR A 119 -18.59 -6.37 8.38
N ARG A 120 -18.04 -5.17 8.54
CA ARG A 120 -18.17 -4.04 7.60
C ARG A 120 -16.97 -3.87 6.67
N SER A 121 -15.95 -4.73 6.78
CA SER A 121 -14.75 -4.65 5.94
C SER A 121 -15.07 -4.98 4.48
N SER A 122 -14.95 -3.98 3.61
CA SER A 122 -15.19 -4.13 2.18
C SER A 122 -14.13 -4.98 1.47
N LEU A 123 -12.89 -5.03 2.00
CA LEU A 123 -11.82 -5.86 1.48
C LEU A 123 -12.02 -7.34 1.83
N ASP A 124 -12.42 -7.66 3.06
CA ASP A 124 -12.78 -9.04 3.43
C ASP A 124 -14.00 -9.50 2.64
N ASN A 125 -15.00 -8.64 2.46
CA ASN A 125 -16.14 -8.92 1.58
C ASN A 125 -15.73 -9.18 0.12
N LEU A 126 -14.68 -8.52 -0.37
CA LEU A 126 -14.18 -8.71 -1.73
C LEU A 126 -13.36 -9.99 -1.88
N LEU A 127 -12.54 -10.32 -0.88
CA LEU A 127 -11.63 -11.47 -0.92
C LEU A 127 -12.30 -12.77 -0.49
N CYS A 128 -13.30 -12.71 0.38
CA CYS A 128 -14.03 -13.90 0.81
C CYS A 128 -15.09 -14.33 -0.23
N ASN A 129 -15.74 -13.39 -0.94
CA ASN A 129 -16.93 -13.70 -1.76
C ASN A 129 -16.74 -14.86 -2.76
N LYS A 130 -17.63 -15.85 -2.64
CA LYS A 130 -17.77 -17.16 -3.33
C LYS A 130 -16.64 -17.61 -4.29
N LYS A 131 -15.91 -18.63 -3.80
CA LYS A 131 -15.27 -19.80 -4.46
C LYS A 131 -14.44 -19.56 -5.75
N ARG A 132 -13.14 -19.90 -5.63
CA ARG A 132 -12.14 -20.49 -6.57
C ARG A 132 -12.27 -20.34 -8.11
N SER A 133 -13.43 -20.18 -8.73
CA SER A 133 -13.61 -20.04 -10.19
C SER A 133 -13.64 -18.58 -10.69
N TYR A 134 -13.54 -17.61 -9.78
CA TYR A 134 -13.77 -16.19 -10.05
C TYR A 134 -12.67 -15.51 -10.89
N SER A 135 -11.41 -15.96 -10.80
CA SER A 135 -10.28 -15.38 -11.54
C SER A 135 -10.14 -15.95 -12.96
N GLU A 136 -10.50 -17.22 -13.17
CA GLU A 136 -10.22 -17.97 -14.40
C GLU A 136 -11.02 -17.49 -15.62
N ARG A 137 -12.28 -17.07 -15.40
CA ARG A 137 -13.17 -16.61 -16.47
C ARG A 137 -13.08 -15.12 -16.78
N ARG A 138 -12.39 -14.34 -15.93
CA ARG A 138 -12.39 -12.87 -16.02
C ARG A 138 -11.19 -12.27 -16.73
N LEU A 139 -10.10 -13.03 -16.81
CA LEU A 139 -8.90 -12.67 -17.54
C LEU A 139 -8.62 -13.75 -18.60
N SER A 140 -8.25 -13.33 -19.81
CA SER A 140 -7.67 -14.22 -20.82
C SER A 140 -6.49 -15.02 -20.25
N LYS A 141 -6.28 -16.24 -20.75
CA LYS A 141 -5.17 -17.13 -20.34
C LYS A 141 -3.82 -16.41 -20.35
N TYR A 142 -3.56 -15.66 -21.42
CA TYR A 142 -2.36 -14.82 -21.56
C TYR A 142 -2.21 -13.79 -20.43
N ASN A 143 -3.27 -13.02 -20.11
CA ASN A 143 -3.20 -12.01 -19.06
C ASN A 143 -3.07 -12.63 -17.66
N ARG A 144 -3.60 -13.85 -17.45
CA ARG A 144 -3.42 -14.59 -16.19
C ARG A 144 -1.96 -14.99 -16.00
N GLN A 145 -1.35 -15.62 -17.02
CA GLN A 145 0.06 -16.01 -16.98
C GLN A 145 0.97 -14.79 -16.78
N TYR A 146 0.68 -13.69 -17.49
CA TYR A 146 1.41 -12.43 -17.30
C TYR A 146 1.28 -11.89 -15.87
N LEU A 147 0.08 -11.90 -15.29
CA LEU A 147 -0.14 -11.42 -13.91
C LEU A 147 0.59 -12.32 -12.89
N CYS A 148 0.56 -13.64 -13.06
CA CYS A 148 1.27 -14.58 -12.20
C CYS A 148 2.79 -14.37 -12.27
N HIS A 149 3.32 -14.18 -13.48
CA HIS A 149 4.74 -13.89 -13.69
C HIS A 149 5.13 -12.54 -13.07
N TYR A 150 4.33 -11.50 -13.31
CA TYR A 150 4.50 -10.17 -12.72
C TYR A 150 4.54 -10.24 -11.18
N PHE A 151 3.58 -10.93 -10.56
CA PHE A 151 3.54 -11.07 -9.12
C PHE A 151 4.71 -11.90 -8.57
N THR A 152 5.12 -12.94 -9.29
CA THR A 152 6.27 -13.75 -8.88
C THR A 152 7.55 -12.92 -8.85
N ILE A 153 7.79 -12.09 -9.87
CA ILE A 153 8.92 -11.16 -9.90
C ILE A 153 8.80 -10.13 -8.77
N SER A 154 7.66 -9.45 -8.68
CA SER A 154 7.39 -8.44 -7.66
C SER A 154 7.62 -9.01 -6.25
N ASN A 155 7.02 -10.15 -5.94
CA ASN A 155 7.14 -10.81 -4.65
C ASN A 155 8.59 -11.27 -4.37
N ARG A 156 9.37 -11.69 -5.38
CA ARG A 156 10.81 -11.98 -5.17
C ARG A 156 11.58 -10.72 -4.77
N ILE A 157 11.39 -9.61 -5.48
CA ILE A 157 12.04 -8.34 -5.17
C ILE A 157 11.67 -7.89 -3.75
N PHE A 158 10.37 -7.85 -3.43
CA PHE A 158 9.90 -7.40 -2.13
C PHE A 158 10.31 -8.32 -0.98
N MET A 159 10.28 -9.64 -1.17
CA MET A 159 10.76 -10.56 -0.14
C MET A 159 12.27 -10.44 0.04
N SER A 160 13.04 -10.24 -1.03
CA SER A 160 14.49 -9.98 -0.93
C SER A 160 14.77 -8.70 -0.14
N LEU A 161 14.04 -7.61 -0.40
CA LEU A 161 14.14 -6.36 0.36
C LEU A 161 13.76 -6.55 1.84
N ILE A 162 12.70 -7.28 2.15
CA ILE A 162 12.33 -7.59 3.55
C ILE A 162 13.47 -8.37 4.25
N HIS A 163 14.07 -9.34 3.56
CA HIS A 163 15.16 -10.14 4.13
C HIS A 163 16.42 -9.31 4.32
N SER A 164 16.82 -8.49 3.35
CA SER A 164 18.00 -7.63 3.48
C SER A 164 17.85 -6.66 4.66
N ILE A 165 16.69 -5.99 4.77
CA ILE A 165 16.43 -5.09 5.90
C ILE A 165 16.39 -5.87 7.22
N SER A 166 15.75 -7.05 7.25
CA SER A 166 15.74 -7.90 8.47
C SER A 166 17.15 -8.29 8.90
N CYS A 167 18.03 -8.66 7.96
CA CYS A 167 19.44 -8.96 8.25
C CYS A 167 20.19 -7.73 8.77
N THR A 168 19.97 -6.55 8.18
CA THR A 168 20.59 -5.32 8.69
C THR A 168 20.16 -5.00 10.12
N ILE A 169 18.89 -5.23 10.46
CA ILE A 169 18.38 -5.05 11.83
C ILE A 169 19.05 -6.05 12.78
N ILE A 170 19.18 -7.33 12.38
CA ILE A 170 19.85 -8.36 13.21
C ILE A 170 21.32 -7.98 13.46
N ILE A 171 22.05 -7.58 12.41
CA ILE A 171 23.44 -7.13 12.54
C ILE A 171 23.52 -5.90 13.45
N SER A 172 22.58 -4.95 13.32
CA SER A 172 22.54 -3.75 14.16
C SER A 172 22.36 -4.08 15.65
N ILE A 173 21.63 -5.16 15.99
CA ILE A 173 21.48 -5.63 17.37
C ILE A 173 22.84 -6.05 17.92
N PHE A 174 23.58 -6.90 17.21
CA PHE A 174 24.90 -7.34 17.66
C PHE A 174 25.88 -6.17 17.82
N VAL A 175 25.93 -5.28 16.83
CA VAL A 175 26.81 -4.10 16.87
C VAL A 175 26.44 -3.17 18.02
N ALA A 176 25.15 -2.87 18.21
CA ALA A 176 24.69 -2.01 19.30
C ALA A 176 25.01 -2.63 20.67
N THR A 177 24.82 -3.94 20.84
CA THR A 177 25.17 -4.62 22.10
C THR A 177 26.68 -4.58 22.37
N TYR A 178 27.51 -4.81 21.34
CA TYR A 178 28.96 -4.72 21.47
C TYR A 178 29.42 -3.31 21.84
N LEU A 179 28.88 -2.29 21.17
CA LEU A 179 29.19 -0.88 21.49
C LEU A 179 28.76 -0.54 22.92
N SER A 180 27.56 -0.94 23.34
CA SER A 180 27.08 -0.70 24.71
C SER A 180 27.97 -1.37 25.77
N PHE A 181 28.57 -2.52 25.45
CA PHE A 181 29.52 -3.20 26.33
C PHE A 181 30.85 -2.44 26.43
N ASN A 182 31.38 -1.92 25.32
CA ASN A 182 32.59 -1.11 25.34
C ASN A 182 32.40 0.18 26.15
N TYR A 183 31.25 0.85 26.00
CA TYR A 183 30.94 2.04 26.81
C TYR A 183 30.75 1.72 28.30
N TYR A 184 30.24 0.53 28.63
CA TYR A 184 30.22 0.06 30.02
C TYR A 184 31.64 -0.15 30.57
N LEU A 185 32.56 -0.73 29.79
CA LEU A 185 33.95 -0.94 30.22
C LEU A 185 34.73 0.38 30.42
N ASN A 186 34.33 1.44 29.73
CA ASN A 186 34.94 2.78 29.84
C ASN A 186 34.30 3.64 30.95
N ASP A 187 33.41 3.07 31.78
CA ASP A 187 32.64 3.77 32.83
C ASP A 187 31.72 4.91 32.33
N ASP A 188 31.47 4.99 31.02
CA ASP A 188 30.55 5.98 30.44
C ASP A 188 29.07 5.63 30.72
N ILE A 189 28.77 4.35 30.96
CA ILE A 189 27.42 3.84 31.18
C ILE A 189 27.40 2.92 32.39
N SER A 190 26.47 3.17 33.32
CA SER A 190 26.26 2.30 34.49
C SER A 190 25.75 0.90 34.11
N PHE A 191 26.10 -0.13 34.90
CA PHE A 191 25.66 -1.51 34.70
C PHE A 191 24.14 -1.68 34.52
N SER A 192 23.34 -0.94 35.30
CA SER A 192 21.86 -0.92 35.20
C SER A 192 21.39 -0.51 33.80
N LYS A 193 21.94 0.57 33.26
CA LYS A 193 21.65 1.06 31.90
C LYS A 193 22.07 0.06 30.83
N PHE A 194 23.23 -0.59 30.98
CA PHE A 194 23.68 -1.64 30.05
C PHE A 194 22.70 -2.83 30.00
N ILE A 195 22.29 -3.35 31.16
CA ILE A 195 21.32 -4.46 31.22
C ILE A 195 19.98 -4.06 30.62
N LEU A 196 19.49 -2.84 30.89
CA LEU A 196 18.22 -2.35 30.36
C LEU A 196 18.28 -2.06 28.85
N PHE A 197 19.45 -1.76 28.30
CA PHE A 197 19.61 -1.39 26.89
C PHE A 197 19.29 -2.56 25.98
N ILE A 198 19.77 -3.76 26.31
CA ILE A 198 19.60 -4.97 25.52
C ILE A 198 18.11 -5.28 25.25
N PRO A 199 17.23 -5.42 26.26
CA PRO A 199 15.81 -5.71 26.01
C PRO A 199 15.11 -4.55 25.32
N ILE A 200 15.42 -3.29 25.64
CA ILE A 200 14.80 -2.13 24.98
C ILE A 200 15.15 -2.12 23.48
N TYR A 201 16.42 -2.33 23.14
CA TYR A 201 16.90 -2.35 21.76
C TYR A 201 16.33 -3.55 20.99
N LEU A 202 16.20 -4.73 21.63
CA LEU A 202 15.55 -5.91 21.05
C LEU A 202 14.07 -5.67 20.75
N ILE A 203 13.33 -5.12 21.71
CA ILE A 203 11.91 -4.80 21.56
C ILE A 203 11.73 -3.79 20.43
N GLY A 204 12.48 -2.68 20.44
CA GLY A 204 12.46 -1.67 19.38
C GLY A 204 12.78 -2.25 18.00
N SER A 205 13.88 -3.01 17.88
CA SER A 205 14.28 -3.66 16.63
C SER A 205 13.26 -4.69 16.13
N SER A 206 12.59 -5.40 17.03
CA SER A 206 11.53 -6.35 16.67
C SER A 206 10.31 -5.64 16.06
N HIS A 207 10.00 -4.44 16.54
CA HIS A 207 8.87 -3.65 16.08
C HIS A 207 9.17 -2.91 14.79
N THR A 208 10.37 -2.35 14.64
CA THR A 208 10.81 -1.75 13.36
C THR A 208 10.78 -2.79 12.24
N ASN A 209 11.26 -4.01 12.50
CA ASN A 209 11.17 -5.12 11.55
C ASN A 209 9.71 -5.47 11.19
N PHE A 210 8.79 -5.42 12.17
CA PHE A 210 7.37 -5.61 11.92
C PHE A 210 6.78 -4.50 11.04
N LEU A 211 7.07 -3.23 11.32
CA LEU A 211 6.60 -2.09 10.53
C LEU A 211 7.11 -2.18 9.08
N VAL A 212 8.39 -2.49 8.88
CA VAL A 212 8.96 -2.70 7.54
C VAL A 212 8.21 -3.80 6.78
N LYS A 213 7.94 -4.94 7.44
CA LYS A 213 7.17 -6.04 6.86
C LYS A 213 5.74 -5.65 6.51
N LEU A 214 5.09 -4.83 7.35
CA LEU A 214 3.76 -4.28 7.12
C LEU A 214 3.75 -3.40 5.86
N PHE A 215 4.63 -2.39 5.79
CA PHE A 215 4.67 -1.48 4.64
C PHE A 215 4.98 -2.19 3.33
N ILE A 216 6.05 -2.99 3.30
CA ILE A 216 6.47 -3.68 2.08
C ILE A 216 5.45 -4.75 1.67
N GLY A 217 4.92 -5.50 2.64
CA GLY A 217 3.93 -6.55 2.40
C GLY A 217 2.63 -6.02 1.82
N ILE A 218 2.08 -4.95 2.40
CA ILE A 218 0.86 -4.29 1.91
C ILE A 218 1.12 -3.64 0.55
N GLY A 219 2.25 -2.94 0.40
CA GLY A 219 2.64 -2.30 -0.87
C GLY A 219 2.66 -3.27 -2.05
N ASN A 220 3.30 -4.45 -1.88
CA ASN A 220 3.31 -5.48 -2.92
C ASN A 220 1.90 -5.96 -3.29
N TYR A 221 1.00 -6.13 -2.31
CA TYR A 221 -0.37 -6.56 -2.58
C TYR A 221 -1.20 -5.48 -3.28
N LEU A 222 -1.02 -4.21 -2.92
CA LEU A 222 -1.63 -3.08 -3.62
C LEU A 222 -1.16 -3.03 -5.08
N LEU A 223 0.13 -3.23 -5.35
CA LEU A 223 0.67 -3.31 -6.71
C LEU A 223 0.07 -4.46 -7.52
N PHE A 224 -0.08 -5.64 -6.91
CA PHE A 224 -0.75 -6.76 -7.55
C PHE A 224 -2.20 -6.43 -7.92
N TYR A 225 -2.98 -5.92 -6.97
CA TYR A 225 -4.41 -5.69 -7.17
C TYR A 225 -4.67 -4.58 -8.18
N THR A 226 -3.88 -3.50 -8.14
CA THR A 226 -3.94 -2.43 -9.15
C THR A 226 -3.60 -2.96 -10.54
N LYS A 227 -2.59 -3.83 -10.68
CA LYS A 227 -2.25 -4.45 -11.95
C LYS A 227 -3.35 -5.39 -12.45
N PHE A 228 -3.98 -6.14 -11.55
CA PHE A 228 -5.14 -6.98 -11.86
C PHE A 228 -6.29 -6.15 -12.45
N LEU A 229 -6.64 -5.02 -11.81
CA LEU A 229 -7.67 -4.11 -12.30
C LEU A 229 -7.30 -3.47 -13.65
N GLU A 230 -6.04 -3.05 -13.81
CA GLU A 230 -5.52 -2.49 -15.06
C GLU A 230 -5.70 -3.49 -16.23
N LEU A 231 -5.30 -4.75 -16.04
CA LEU A 231 -5.41 -5.78 -17.08
C LEU A 231 -6.85 -6.09 -17.45
N ARG A 232 -7.77 -6.06 -16.47
CA ARG A 232 -9.22 -6.20 -16.74
C ARG A 232 -9.74 -5.02 -17.56
N PHE A 233 -9.32 -3.81 -17.22
CA PHE A 233 -9.74 -2.63 -17.97
C PHE A 233 -9.20 -2.63 -19.40
N LEU A 234 -7.94 -3.06 -19.59
CA LEU A 234 -7.35 -3.23 -20.92
C LEU A 234 -8.09 -4.25 -21.78
N GLN A 235 -8.63 -5.33 -21.20
CA GLN A 235 -9.48 -6.27 -21.93
C GLN A 235 -10.81 -5.64 -22.37
N LEU A 236 -11.46 -4.88 -21.49
CA LEU A 236 -12.67 -4.13 -21.83
C LEU A 236 -12.41 -3.12 -22.95
N LYS A 237 -11.27 -2.42 -22.89
CA LYS A 237 -10.81 -1.52 -23.96
C LYS A 237 -10.62 -2.25 -25.29
N ARG A 238 -9.99 -3.43 -25.29
CA ARG A 238 -9.82 -4.24 -26.50
C ARG A 238 -11.16 -4.66 -27.09
N MET A 239 -12.10 -5.08 -26.23
CA MET A 239 -13.46 -5.41 -26.65
C MET A 239 -14.16 -4.21 -27.31
N MET A 240 -14.03 -3.02 -26.73
CA MET A 240 -14.58 -1.79 -27.31
C MET A 240 -13.94 -1.45 -28.65
N ASN A 241 -12.62 -1.60 -28.78
CA ASN A 241 -11.93 -1.39 -30.07
C ASN A 241 -12.45 -2.33 -31.17
N ILE A 242 -12.78 -3.59 -30.85
CA ILE A 242 -13.36 -4.54 -31.80
C ILE A 242 -14.76 -4.05 -32.23
N ILE A 243 -15.59 -3.58 -31.30
CA ILE A 243 -16.91 -3.01 -31.59
C ILE A 243 -16.80 -1.80 -32.53
N VAL A 244 -15.85 -0.89 -32.26
CA VAL A 244 -15.63 0.29 -33.10
C VAL A 244 -15.13 -0.09 -34.49
N ARG A 245 -14.17 -1.02 -34.59
CA ARG A 245 -13.56 -1.44 -35.87
C ARG A 245 -14.50 -2.27 -36.75
N GLY A 246 -15.22 -3.23 -36.17
CA GLY A 246 -16.15 -4.09 -36.90
C GLY A 246 -17.23 -3.27 -37.63
N ARG A 247 -17.65 -2.15 -37.04
CA ARG A 247 -18.64 -1.27 -37.65
C ARG A 247 -18.11 -0.43 -38.81
N ASN A 248 -16.83 -0.04 -38.82
CA ASN A 248 -16.25 0.67 -39.96
C ASN A 248 -16.25 -0.21 -41.23
N VAL A 249 -16.23 -1.54 -41.06
CA VAL A 249 -16.32 -2.51 -42.16
C VAL A 249 -17.79 -2.73 -42.56
N GLU A 250 -18.70 -2.90 -41.61
CA GLU A 250 -20.14 -3.09 -41.89
C GLU A 250 -20.85 -1.85 -42.46
N MET A 251 -20.36 -0.64 -42.17
CA MET A 251 -20.86 0.59 -42.82
C MET A 251 -20.67 0.56 -44.34
N LYS A 252 -19.68 -0.17 -44.85
CA LYS A 252 -19.47 -0.33 -46.31
C LYS A 252 -20.43 -1.32 -46.96
N THR A 253 -21.10 -2.18 -46.21
CA THR A 253 -21.87 -3.32 -46.75
C THR A 253 -23.38 -3.26 -46.46
N SER A 254 -23.92 -2.11 -46.05
CA SER A 254 -25.37 -1.80 -45.90
C SER A 254 -26.20 -2.65 -44.91
N LYS A 255 -25.68 -3.75 -44.36
CA LYS A 255 -26.36 -4.57 -43.35
C LYS A 255 -26.00 -4.09 -41.93
N LEU A 256 -26.76 -3.11 -41.43
CA LEU A 256 -26.67 -2.58 -40.06
C LEU A 256 -27.22 -3.59 -39.03
N ARG A 257 -26.42 -4.55 -38.58
CA ARG A 257 -26.67 -5.24 -37.31
C ARG A 257 -25.70 -4.72 -36.26
N LEU A 258 -26.20 -3.84 -35.38
CA LEU A 258 -25.45 -3.48 -34.17
C LEU A 258 -25.00 -4.75 -33.45
N PRO A 259 -23.72 -4.90 -33.06
CA PRO A 259 -23.27 -5.98 -32.20
C PRO A 259 -23.77 -5.74 -30.77
N SER A 260 -25.09 -5.81 -30.57
CA SER A 260 -25.78 -5.55 -29.29
C SER A 260 -25.24 -6.46 -28.19
N HIS A 261 -24.85 -7.68 -28.54
CA HIS A 261 -24.26 -8.66 -27.65
C HIS A 261 -22.91 -8.20 -27.07
N TYR A 262 -22.01 -7.70 -27.92
CA TYR A 262 -20.70 -7.21 -27.48
C TYR A 262 -20.82 -5.94 -26.62
N TRP A 263 -21.73 -5.03 -26.98
CA TRP A 263 -22.02 -3.84 -26.18
C TRP A 263 -22.56 -4.19 -24.79
N TYR A 264 -23.50 -5.14 -24.73
CA TYR A 264 -24.06 -5.64 -23.47
C TYR A 264 -22.99 -6.25 -22.56
N HIS A 265 -22.11 -7.09 -23.13
CA HIS A 265 -20.99 -7.67 -22.38
C HIS A 265 -19.99 -6.62 -21.88
N PHE A 266 -19.70 -5.60 -22.70
CA PHE A 266 -18.87 -4.48 -22.27
C PHE A 266 -19.50 -3.74 -21.09
N GLN A 267 -20.78 -3.39 -21.17
CA GLN A 267 -21.50 -2.69 -20.09
C GLN A 267 -21.45 -3.48 -18.77
N ILE A 268 -21.79 -4.77 -18.81
CA ILE A 268 -21.73 -5.64 -17.62
C ILE A 268 -20.31 -5.76 -17.09
N GLY A 269 -19.35 -5.95 -17.98
CA GLY A 269 -17.94 -6.08 -17.63
C GLY A 269 -17.41 -4.82 -16.94
N TYR A 270 -17.79 -3.64 -17.44
CA TYR A 270 -17.44 -2.34 -16.86
C TYR A 270 -18.07 -2.15 -15.48
N VAL A 271 -19.39 -2.34 -15.34
CA VAL A 271 -20.11 -2.18 -14.06
C VAL A 271 -19.51 -3.09 -12.99
N ARG A 272 -19.24 -4.36 -13.31
CA ARG A 272 -18.61 -5.31 -12.37
C ARG A 272 -17.18 -4.89 -12.00
N CYS A 273 -16.41 -4.36 -12.95
CA CYS A 273 -15.06 -3.87 -12.68
C CYS A 273 -15.09 -2.64 -11.76
N TYR A 274 -16.02 -1.71 -12.02
CA TYR A 274 -16.22 -0.51 -11.20
C TYR A 274 -16.70 -0.84 -9.78
N GLU A 275 -17.62 -1.79 -9.63
CA GLU A 275 -18.11 -2.22 -8.31
C GLU A 275 -16.97 -2.80 -7.44
N GLU A 276 -16.09 -3.62 -8.02
CA GLU A 276 -14.91 -4.12 -7.32
C GLU A 276 -13.92 -3.03 -6.97
N LEU A 277 -13.63 -2.13 -7.92
CA LEU A 277 -12.77 -0.99 -7.68
C LEU A 277 -13.32 -0.14 -6.52
N LYS A 278 -14.63 0.10 -6.49
CA LYS A 278 -15.30 0.87 -5.43
C LYS A 278 -15.16 0.19 -4.07
N LYS A 279 -15.43 -1.12 -3.98
CA LYS A 279 -15.28 -1.91 -2.74
C LYS A 279 -13.83 -1.94 -2.25
N PHE A 280 -12.87 -2.05 -3.16
CA PHE A 280 -11.46 -2.03 -2.82
C PHE A 280 -10.98 -0.62 -2.42
N ASN A 281 -11.43 0.42 -3.11
CA ASN A 281 -11.14 1.82 -2.78
C ASN A 281 -11.68 2.21 -1.40
N GLN A 282 -12.84 1.69 -0.98
CA GLN A 282 -13.41 1.94 0.35
C GLN A 282 -12.44 1.61 1.50
N THR A 283 -11.68 0.52 1.39
CA THR A 283 -10.65 0.13 2.38
C THR A 283 -9.33 0.83 2.11
N THR A 284 -8.88 0.82 0.85
CA THR A 284 -7.54 1.30 0.49
C THR A 284 -7.40 2.81 0.57
N ARG A 285 -8.48 3.59 0.47
CA ARG A 285 -8.42 5.06 0.66
C ARG A 285 -7.86 5.45 2.02
N THR A 286 -8.19 4.70 3.06
CA THR A 286 -7.68 4.93 4.41
C THR A 286 -6.20 4.55 4.50
N LEU A 287 -5.78 3.44 3.87
CA LEU A 287 -4.36 3.08 3.78
C LEU A 287 -3.54 4.13 3.04
N PHE A 288 -4.06 4.67 1.93
CA PHE A 288 -3.35 5.70 1.17
C PHE A 288 -3.19 6.98 1.99
N LEU A 289 -4.21 7.35 2.76
CA LEU A 289 -4.12 8.50 3.67
C LEU A 289 -3.00 8.29 4.70
N PHE A 290 -3.01 7.16 5.40
CA PHE A 290 -1.95 6.86 6.38
C PHE A 290 -0.58 6.77 5.72
N GLY A 291 -0.46 6.10 4.58
CA GLY A 291 0.77 6.01 3.82
C GLY A 291 1.30 7.38 3.39
N GLU A 292 0.43 8.32 3.03
CA GLU A 292 0.84 9.69 2.70
C GLU A 292 1.34 10.45 3.91
N ILE A 293 0.62 10.36 5.05
CA ILE A 293 1.04 11.01 6.30
C ILE A 293 2.41 10.48 6.73
N ILE A 294 2.61 9.16 6.71
CA ILE A 294 3.88 8.50 7.04
C ILE A 294 5.00 8.92 6.09
N ASN A 295 4.71 8.96 4.77
CA ASN A 295 5.71 9.36 3.79
C ASN A 295 6.15 10.83 3.98
N LYS A 296 5.20 11.73 4.24
CA LYS A 296 5.48 13.15 4.48
C LYS A 296 6.19 13.36 5.81
N SER A 297 5.75 12.72 6.90
CA SER A 297 6.42 12.81 8.19
C SER A 297 7.85 12.30 8.10
N ALA A 298 8.06 11.12 7.50
CA ALA A 298 9.39 10.55 7.35
C ALA A 298 10.32 11.46 6.53
N THR A 299 9.82 12.05 5.45
CA THR A 299 10.60 13.00 4.67
C THR A 299 11.02 14.23 5.51
N ILE A 300 10.10 14.80 6.29
CA ILE A 300 10.38 15.99 7.14
C ILE A 300 11.40 15.66 8.22
N PHE A 301 11.20 14.58 8.97
CA PHE A 301 12.07 14.19 10.07
C PHE A 301 13.45 13.78 9.58
N VAL A 302 13.54 13.02 8.49
CA VAL A 302 14.82 12.56 7.94
C VAL A 302 15.62 13.72 7.35
N CYS A 303 14.98 14.66 6.65
CA CYS A 303 15.66 15.86 6.18
C CYS A 303 16.18 16.70 7.37
N SER A 304 15.36 16.85 8.41
CA SER A 304 15.74 17.60 9.62
C SER A 304 16.91 16.92 10.36
N PHE A 305 16.80 15.60 10.59
CA PHE A 305 17.83 14.78 11.22
C PHE A 305 19.14 14.81 10.45
N TYR A 306 19.09 14.57 9.14
CA TYR A 306 20.25 14.61 8.25
C TYR A 306 20.90 16.00 8.22
N SER A 307 20.11 17.08 8.25
CA SER A 307 20.64 18.45 8.28
C SER A 307 21.50 18.73 9.52
N LYS A 308 21.28 18.01 10.63
CA LYS A 308 22.01 18.20 11.89
C LYS A 308 23.21 17.27 12.07
N GLN A 309 23.37 16.26 11.21
CA GLN A 309 24.55 15.39 11.26
C GLN A 309 25.79 16.11 10.68
N GLN A 310 26.92 15.99 11.40
CA GLN A 310 28.25 16.43 10.95
C GLN A 310 29.00 15.31 10.21
N GLN A 311 28.82 14.05 10.64
CA GLN A 311 29.38 12.87 9.98
C GLN A 311 28.30 11.80 9.82
N MET A 312 28.40 11.02 8.73
CA MET A 312 27.47 9.95 8.43
C MET A 312 28.06 8.62 8.87
N ASN A 313 27.62 8.13 10.03
CA ASN A 313 27.92 6.78 10.47
C ASN A 313 26.97 5.76 9.80
N MET A 314 27.22 4.46 10.01
CA MET A 314 26.40 3.39 9.43
C MET A 314 24.94 3.43 9.89
N PHE A 315 24.68 3.83 11.14
CA PHE A 315 23.34 3.94 11.71
C PHE A 315 22.54 5.06 11.02
N ASN A 316 23.09 6.27 10.96
CA ASN A 316 22.51 7.44 10.29
C ASN A 316 22.20 7.14 8.83
N SER A 317 23.16 6.52 8.14
CA SER A 317 23.01 6.13 6.74
C SER A 317 21.88 5.13 6.55
N SER A 318 21.72 4.18 7.48
CA SER A 318 20.63 3.20 7.46
C SER A 318 19.25 3.82 7.67
N CYS A 319 19.11 4.77 8.60
CA CYS A 319 17.85 5.48 8.85
C CYS A 319 17.42 6.30 7.63
N VAL A 320 18.35 7.03 7.01
CA VAL A 320 18.10 7.80 5.80
C VAL A 320 17.71 6.87 4.65
N PHE A 321 18.44 5.76 4.47
CA PHE A 321 18.17 4.79 3.41
C PHE A 321 16.78 4.15 3.52
N VAL A 322 16.36 3.74 4.72
CA VAL A 322 15.01 3.19 4.97
C VAL A 322 13.93 4.19 4.58
N SER A 323 14.14 5.47 4.87
CA SER A 323 13.18 6.53 4.57
C SER A 323 13.09 6.82 3.07
N ILE A 324 14.22 6.81 2.37
CA ILE A 324 14.25 6.88 0.89
C ILE A 324 13.52 5.67 0.28
N LEU A 325 13.69 4.47 0.83
CA LEU A 325 12.96 3.29 0.37
C LEU A 325 11.45 3.42 0.55
N ILE A 326 10.99 3.91 1.70
CA ILE A 326 9.56 4.17 1.96
C ILE A 326 9.03 5.19 0.94
N PHE A 327 9.79 6.26 0.70
CA PHE A 327 9.44 7.29 -0.27
C PHE A 327 9.30 6.74 -1.69
N ILE A 328 10.29 5.99 -2.17
CA ILE A 328 10.29 5.38 -3.50
C ILE A 328 9.11 4.40 -3.62
N LEU A 329 8.88 3.56 -2.60
CA LEU A 329 7.80 2.57 -2.59
C LEU A 329 6.43 3.23 -2.74
N MET A 330 6.15 4.25 -1.92
CA MET A 330 4.89 4.99 -1.97
C MET A 330 4.70 5.65 -3.33
N ASN A 331 5.74 6.29 -3.88
CA ASN A 331 5.67 6.91 -5.20
C ASN A 331 5.39 5.89 -6.32
N ILE A 332 5.98 4.69 -6.29
CA ILE A 332 5.68 3.62 -7.26
C ILE A 332 4.21 3.21 -7.17
N VAL A 333 3.67 3.04 -5.96
CA VAL A 333 2.27 2.70 -5.74
C VAL A 333 1.36 3.80 -6.29
N TYR A 334 1.62 5.08 -5.95
CA TYR A 334 0.87 6.22 -6.44
C TYR A 334 0.92 6.37 -7.95
N TYR A 335 2.10 6.22 -8.56
CA TYR A 335 2.27 6.24 -10.01
C TYR A 335 1.36 5.24 -10.69
N ARG A 336 1.30 4.01 -10.18
CA ARG A 336 0.43 2.95 -10.73
C ARG A 336 -1.05 3.28 -10.55
N LEU A 337 -1.47 3.73 -9.38
CA LEU A 337 -2.84 4.10 -9.09
C LEU A 337 -3.33 5.23 -10.02
N ALA A 338 -2.48 6.21 -10.27
CA ALA A 338 -2.75 7.36 -11.14
C ALA A 338 -3.01 7.00 -12.61
N THR A 339 -2.61 5.80 -13.07
CA THR A 339 -2.84 5.37 -14.46
C THR A 339 -4.29 4.93 -14.73
N LEU A 340 -4.99 4.40 -13.72
CA LEU A 340 -6.33 3.83 -13.87
C LEU A 340 -7.39 4.83 -14.37
N PRO A 341 -7.49 6.06 -13.82
CA PRO A 341 -8.42 7.06 -14.34
C PRO A 341 -8.18 7.41 -15.82
N GLY A 342 -6.91 7.40 -16.24
CA GLY A 342 -6.53 7.70 -17.63
C GLY A 342 -7.10 6.70 -18.63
N TYR A 343 -7.19 5.41 -18.25
CA TYR A 343 -7.82 4.40 -19.10
C TYR A 343 -9.33 4.60 -19.24
N ASN A 344 -10.02 4.96 -18.14
CA ASN A 344 -11.45 5.25 -18.18
C ASN A 344 -11.76 6.45 -19.07
N HIS A 345 -11.01 7.54 -18.90
CA HIS A 345 -11.14 8.73 -19.71
C HIS A 345 -10.90 8.44 -21.20
N TYR A 346 -9.83 7.70 -21.54
CA TYR A 346 -9.56 7.30 -22.92
C TYR A 346 -10.70 6.46 -23.52
N CYS A 347 -11.19 5.45 -22.79
CA CYS A 347 -12.26 4.59 -23.27
C CYS A 347 -13.54 5.39 -23.52
N CYS A 348 -13.94 6.24 -22.56
CA CYS A 348 -15.14 7.04 -22.66
C CYS A 348 -15.05 8.09 -23.78
N HIS A 349 -14.03 8.97 -23.73
CA HIS A 349 -13.95 10.12 -24.62
C HIS A 349 -13.42 9.80 -26.02
N ARG A 350 -12.47 8.87 -26.17
CA ARG A 350 -11.88 8.59 -27.49
C ARG A 350 -12.54 7.44 -28.24
N LEU A 351 -13.17 6.49 -27.54
CA LEU A 351 -13.77 5.33 -28.20
C LEU A 351 -15.30 5.43 -28.21
N ILE A 352 -15.92 5.54 -27.03
CA ILE A 352 -17.37 5.37 -26.90
C ILE A 352 -18.14 6.60 -27.37
N LEU A 353 -17.75 7.82 -26.95
CA LEU A 353 -18.44 9.05 -27.36
C LEU A 353 -18.41 9.28 -28.89
N PRO A 354 -17.26 9.19 -29.58
CA PRO A 354 -17.22 9.38 -31.04
C PRO A 354 -17.98 8.28 -31.79
N TRP A 355 -17.92 7.05 -31.28
CA TRP A 355 -18.69 5.94 -31.85
C TRP A 355 -20.19 6.20 -31.73
N LEU A 356 -20.68 6.66 -30.58
CA LEU A 356 -22.10 6.97 -30.37
C LEU A 356 -22.58 8.17 -31.18
N ALA A 357 -21.79 9.24 -31.25
CA ALA A 357 -22.09 10.39 -32.12
C ALA A 357 -22.27 9.94 -33.58
N ARG A 358 -21.36 9.11 -34.09
CA ARG A 358 -21.49 8.52 -35.44
C ARG A 358 -22.68 7.57 -35.56
N ILE A 359 -23.11 6.85 -34.52
CA ILE A 359 -24.34 6.04 -34.64
C ILE A 359 -25.56 6.97 -34.73
N GLN A 360 -25.63 8.02 -33.92
CA GLN A 360 -26.78 8.92 -33.87
C GLN A 360 -27.01 9.66 -35.19
N THR A 361 -25.94 10.10 -35.88
CA THR A 361 -26.06 10.77 -37.18
C THR A 361 -26.68 9.89 -38.27
N PHE A 362 -26.49 8.56 -38.24
CA PHE A 362 -27.00 7.65 -39.26
C PHE A 362 -28.37 7.02 -38.94
N ASN A 363 -28.86 7.09 -37.69
CA ASN A 363 -30.03 6.32 -37.22
C ASN A 363 -31.25 7.17 -36.82
N VAL A 364 -31.36 8.40 -37.34
CA VAL A 364 -32.42 9.38 -36.98
C VAL A 364 -33.86 8.85 -37.21
N ARG A 365 -34.08 7.77 -37.98
CA ARG A 365 -35.42 7.35 -38.43
C ARG A 365 -36.01 6.05 -37.86
N ARG A 366 -35.40 5.30 -36.93
CA ARG A 366 -36.01 4.03 -36.45
C ARG A 366 -36.01 3.78 -34.94
N SER A 367 -37.19 3.37 -34.47
CA SER A 367 -37.67 3.08 -33.12
C SER A 367 -36.83 2.08 -32.30
N ARG A 368 -35.76 2.55 -31.64
CA ARG A 368 -35.10 1.81 -30.55
C ARG A 368 -34.85 2.68 -29.31
N THR A 369 -35.84 3.47 -28.92
CA THR A 369 -35.78 4.43 -27.79
C THR A 369 -35.20 3.81 -26.52
N ARG A 370 -35.62 2.60 -26.13
CA ARG A 370 -35.14 1.94 -24.90
C ARG A 370 -33.65 1.60 -24.90
N PHE A 371 -33.09 1.13 -26.01
CA PHE A 371 -31.66 0.81 -26.12
C PHE A 371 -30.81 2.08 -26.04
N TRP A 372 -31.26 3.14 -26.71
CA TRP A 372 -30.61 4.43 -26.73
C TRP A 372 -30.65 5.12 -25.37
N LEU A 373 -31.81 5.13 -24.72
CA LEU A 373 -31.97 5.64 -23.35
C LEU A 373 -31.03 4.92 -22.38
N LYS A 374 -31.00 3.58 -22.40
CA LYS A 374 -30.09 2.78 -21.56
C LYS A 374 -28.62 3.10 -21.83
N THR A 375 -28.24 3.27 -23.10
CA THR A 375 -26.86 3.53 -23.51
C THR A 375 -26.42 4.94 -23.15
N ASN A 376 -27.28 5.95 -23.34
CA ASN A 376 -27.03 7.33 -22.94
C ASN A 376 -26.94 7.45 -21.41
N PHE A 377 -27.83 6.79 -20.67
CA PHE A 377 -27.77 6.76 -19.20
C PHE A 377 -26.48 6.09 -18.70
N PHE A 378 -26.10 4.97 -19.31
CA PHE A 378 -24.83 4.30 -19.01
C PHE A 378 -23.62 5.22 -19.28
N LEU A 379 -23.62 5.94 -20.40
CA LEU A 379 -22.58 6.90 -20.74
C LEU A 379 -22.47 8.03 -19.72
N GLN A 380 -23.60 8.68 -19.40
CA GLN A 380 -23.65 9.75 -18.40
C GLN A 380 -23.12 9.26 -17.05
N THR A 381 -23.52 8.04 -16.67
CA THR A 381 -23.02 7.38 -15.47
C THR A 381 -21.51 7.12 -15.56
N MET A 382 -21.01 6.65 -16.70
CA MET A 382 -19.59 6.36 -16.92
C MET A 382 -18.70 7.63 -16.92
N THR A 383 -19.22 8.75 -17.44
CA THR A 383 -18.54 10.06 -17.41
C THR A 383 -18.56 10.68 -16.02
N ALA A 384 -19.68 10.52 -15.29
CA ALA A 384 -19.82 11.04 -13.92
C ALA A 384 -19.06 10.18 -12.89
N ASN A 385 -18.89 8.89 -13.16
CA ASN A 385 -18.20 7.99 -12.24
C ASN A 385 -16.70 8.27 -12.22
N HIS A 386 -16.21 8.61 -11.02
CA HIS A 386 -14.78 8.67 -10.75
C HIS A 386 -14.18 7.26 -10.70
N PHE A 387 -13.75 6.75 -11.86
CA PHE A 387 -13.01 5.51 -11.97
C PHE A 387 -11.56 5.72 -11.51
N GLY A 388 -11.29 5.42 -10.24
CA GLY A 388 -9.95 5.57 -9.68
C GLY A 388 -9.93 5.29 -8.19
N PHE A 389 -8.81 5.66 -7.58
CA PHE A 389 -8.60 5.60 -6.16
C PHE A 389 -8.62 6.97 -5.52
N THR A 390 -9.01 7.04 -4.26
CA THR A 390 -9.02 8.28 -3.47
C THR A 390 -8.04 8.15 -2.32
N CYS A 391 -7.32 9.23 -2.00
CA CYS A 391 -6.55 9.32 -0.77
C CYS A 391 -7.45 9.91 0.32
N GLY A 392 -7.94 9.07 1.23
CA GLY A 392 -8.96 9.44 2.22
C GLY A 392 -10.21 10.04 1.56
N GLN A 393 -10.65 11.19 2.08
CA GLN A 393 -11.70 12.03 1.48
C GLN A 393 -11.11 13.25 0.74
N PHE A 394 -9.78 13.40 0.70
CA PHE A 394 -9.13 14.63 0.28
C PHE A 394 -9.10 14.79 -1.24
N PHE A 395 -8.63 13.78 -1.97
CA PHE A 395 -8.50 13.87 -3.43
C PHE A 395 -8.49 12.51 -4.12
N ILE A 396 -8.80 12.54 -5.43
CA ILE A 396 -8.66 11.41 -6.34
C ILE A 396 -7.21 11.34 -6.83
N ILE A 397 -6.63 10.15 -6.79
CA ILE A 397 -5.27 9.87 -7.26
C ILE A 397 -5.28 9.89 -8.79
N THR A 398 -4.87 11.02 -9.36
CA THR A 398 -4.72 11.23 -10.80
C THR A 398 -3.25 11.46 -11.14
N LYS A 399 -2.88 11.40 -12.44
CA LYS A 399 -1.52 11.71 -12.88
C LYS A 399 -1.06 13.11 -12.46
N PHE A 400 -1.95 14.09 -12.59
CA PHE A 400 -1.68 15.47 -12.18
C PHE A 400 -1.42 15.55 -10.68
N LYS A 401 -2.30 14.96 -9.86
CA LYS A 401 -2.11 14.94 -8.40
C LYS A 401 -0.86 14.19 -7.98
N HIS A 402 -0.49 13.12 -8.67
CA HIS A 402 0.77 12.43 -8.40
C HIS A 402 2.00 13.31 -8.69
N ILE A 403 2.02 14.04 -9.81
CA ILE A 403 3.07 15.00 -10.12
C ILE A 403 3.10 16.10 -9.06
N GLU A 404 1.95 16.67 -8.71
CA GLU A 404 1.83 17.69 -7.65
C GLU A 404 2.40 17.19 -6.31
N LEU A 405 2.09 15.95 -5.90
CA LEU A 405 2.64 15.34 -4.68
C LEU A 405 4.17 15.19 -4.73
N ILE A 406 4.73 14.82 -5.89
CA ILE A 406 6.19 14.76 -6.10
C ILE A 406 6.80 16.17 -6.05
N LEU A 407 6.17 17.15 -6.70
CA LEU A 407 6.64 18.54 -6.70
C LEU A 407 6.61 19.14 -5.30
N LEU A 408 5.62 18.81 -4.47
CA LEU A 408 5.59 19.20 -3.05
C LEU A 408 6.75 18.60 -2.24
N ASN A 409 7.37 17.51 -2.73
CA ASN A 409 8.57 16.93 -2.14
C ASN A 409 9.87 17.55 -2.71
N LEU A 410 9.83 18.34 -3.80
CA LEU A 410 11.02 18.95 -4.40
C LEU A 410 11.77 19.92 -3.49
N PRO A 411 11.13 20.82 -2.72
CA PRO A 411 11.86 21.69 -1.79
C PRO A 411 12.75 20.89 -0.83
N TRP A 412 12.28 19.70 -0.44
CA TRP A 412 13.01 18.77 0.43
C TRP A 412 14.15 18.05 -0.30
N ILE A 413 13.92 17.63 -1.55
CA ILE A 413 14.98 17.07 -2.42
C ILE A 413 16.08 18.13 -2.68
N MET A 414 15.70 19.40 -2.84
CA MET A 414 16.64 20.51 -3.03
C MET A 414 17.49 20.77 -1.78
N LEU A 415 16.90 20.69 -0.58
CA LEU A 415 17.66 20.73 0.68
C LEU A 415 18.64 19.55 0.80
N PHE A 416 18.24 18.37 0.32
CA PHE A 416 19.10 17.18 0.27
C PHE A 416 20.26 17.36 -0.72
N TYR A 417 19.99 17.90 -1.91
CA TYR A 417 20.99 18.16 -2.95
C TYR A 417 22.03 19.20 -2.50
N LYS A 418 21.58 20.31 -1.87
CA LYS A 418 22.46 21.37 -1.39
C LYS A 418 23.50 20.85 -0.38
N LYS A 419 23.17 19.86 0.46
CA LYS A 419 24.10 19.37 1.49
C LYS A 419 25.00 18.23 1.02
N ILE A 420 24.67 17.53 -0.07
CA ILE A 420 25.48 16.44 -0.64
C ILE A 420 26.45 16.95 -1.72
N CYS A 421 26.04 17.92 -2.53
CA CYS A 421 26.83 18.43 -3.64
C CYS A 421 27.58 19.74 -3.35
N LEU A 422 27.23 20.47 -2.28
CA LEU A 422 27.90 21.72 -1.88
C LEU A 422 28.52 21.65 -0.47
N ALA A 423 28.61 20.45 0.11
CA ALA A 423 29.52 20.14 1.22
C ALA A 423 30.66 19.31 0.65
#